data_AF-Q2VXW3-F1
#
_entry.id   AF-Q2VXW3-F1
#
_cell.length_a   1.000
_cell.length_b   1.000
_cell.length_c   1.000
_cell.angle_alpha   90.00
_cell.angle_beta   90.00
_cell.angle_gamma   90.00
#
_symmetry.space_group_name_H-M   'P 1'
#
loop_
_entity.id
_entity.type
_entity.pdbx_description
1 polymer ?
#
loop_
_entity_poly.entity_id
_entity_poly.type
_entity_poly.pdbx_seq_one_letter_code
_entity_poly.pdbx_strand_id
1 'polypeptide(L)' 'SLSPSIELGAMWPPTGITPFNPFQIPLLNTVILLTSGITVTWAHHSLMESNHSQATQGLFFTVLL' A
#
# COMPACT_ATOMS: atom_id res chain seq x y z
N SER A 1 -1.44 -17.90 22.88
CA SER A 1 -0.06 -17.79 22.39
C SER A 1 -0.08 -18.03 20.90
N LEU A 2 0.42 -17.10 20.07
CA LEU A 2 0.61 -17.31 18.63
C LEU A 2 1.91 -18.09 18.36
N SER A 3 2.14 -19.14 19.16
CA SER A 3 3.28 -20.04 18.97
C SER A 3 2.95 -21.04 17.86
N PRO A 4 3.83 -21.25 16.87
CA PRO A 4 3.59 -22.22 15.80
C PRO A 4 3.29 -23.61 16.36
N SER A 5 2.30 -24.31 15.81
CA SER A 5 1.98 -25.67 16.22
C SER A 5 3.12 -26.63 15.86
N ILE A 6 3.21 -27.74 16.58
CA ILE A 6 4.19 -28.81 16.31
C ILE A 6 4.00 -29.37 14.89
N GLU A 7 2.75 -29.43 14.42
CA GLU A 7 2.39 -29.85 13.06
C GLU A 7 2.99 -28.97 11.96
N LEU A 8 3.29 -27.69 12.26
CA LEU A 8 3.94 -26.75 11.34
C LEU A 8 5.48 -26.74 11.47
N GLY A 9 6.05 -27.65 12.27
CA GLY A 9 7.49 -27.70 12.57
C GLY A 9 7.95 -26.79 13.70
N ALA A 10 7.02 -26.27 14.51
CA ALA A 10 7.29 -25.36 15.63
C ALA A 10 8.07 -24.06 15.24
N MET A 11 8.00 -23.66 13.96
CA MET A 11 8.65 -22.46 13.41
C MET A 11 7.74 -21.70 12.44
N TRP A 12 8.05 -20.42 12.21
CA TRP A 12 7.41 -19.61 11.18
C TRP A 12 8.49 -18.90 10.34
N PRO A 13 8.44 -18.92 9.00
CA PRO A 13 7.44 -19.59 8.17
C PRO A 13 7.49 -21.13 8.32
N PRO A 14 6.38 -21.85 8.09
CA PRO A 14 6.34 -23.30 8.17
C PRO A 14 7.34 -23.94 7.20
N THR A 15 7.79 -25.14 7.52
CA THR A 15 8.68 -25.91 6.66
C THR A 15 8.06 -26.10 5.27
N GLY A 16 8.84 -25.88 4.21
CA GLY A 16 8.38 -25.97 2.82
C GLY A 16 7.72 -24.71 2.26
N ILE A 17 7.47 -23.67 3.07
CA ILE A 17 6.97 -22.37 2.60
C ILE A 17 8.13 -21.43 2.30
N THR A 18 8.18 -20.92 1.07
CA THR A 18 9.08 -19.84 0.67
C THR A 18 8.29 -18.53 0.59
N PRO A 19 8.45 -17.60 1.54
CA PRO A 19 7.71 -16.35 1.51
C PRO A 19 8.18 -15.45 0.36
N PHE A 20 7.30 -14.58 -0.13
CA PHE A 20 7.69 -13.53 -1.06
C PHE A 20 8.72 -12.60 -0.43
N ASN A 21 9.67 -12.12 -1.25
CA ASN A 21 10.61 -11.10 -0.80
C ASN A 21 9.86 -9.78 -0.54
N PRO A 22 9.88 -9.24 0.69
CA PRO A 22 9.13 -8.03 1.03
C PRO A 22 9.60 -6.79 0.25
N PHE A 23 10.85 -6.76 -0.22
CA PHE A 23 11.44 -5.62 -0.93
C PHE A 23 11.15 -5.59 -2.44
N GLN A 24 10.33 -6.52 -2.94
CA GLN A 24 9.93 -6.57 -4.35
C GLN A 24 8.50 -6.02 -4.53
N ILE A 25 7.59 -6.85 -5.04
CA ILE A 25 6.20 -6.47 -5.31
C ILE A 25 5.47 -5.95 -4.05
N PRO A 26 5.63 -6.53 -2.84
CA PRO A 26 4.96 -5.99 -1.65
C PRO A 26 5.39 -4.56 -1.30
N LEU A 27 6.68 -4.23 -1.46
CA LEU A 27 7.18 -2.88 -1.26
C LEU A 27 6.59 -1.91 -2.29
N LEU A 28 6.54 -2.30 -3.57
CA LEU A 28 5.94 -1.50 -4.61
C LEU A 28 4.48 -1.14 -4.29
N ASN A 29 3.68 -2.12 -3.85
CA ASN A 29 2.29 -1.88 -3.44
C ASN A 29 2.19 -0.89 -2.27
N THR A 30 3.14 -0.97 -1.32
CA THR A 30 3.19 -0.03 -0.20
C THR A 30 3.48 1.39 -0.70
N VAL A 31 4.42 1.55 -1.62
CA VAL A 31 4.72 2.85 -2.23
C VAL A 31 3.52 3.39 -2.99
N ILE A 32 2.85 2.58 -3.81
CA ILE A 32 1.64 2.97 -4.55
C ILE A 32 0.57 3.50 -3.58
N LEU A 33 0.26 2.75 -2.52
CA LEU A 33 -0.74 3.15 -1.52
C LEU A 33 -0.35 4.43 -0.77
N LEU A 34 0.93 4.61 -0.43
CA LEU A 34 1.39 5.84 0.20
C LEU A 34 1.30 7.03 -0.77
N THR A 35 1.67 6.84 -2.03
CA THR A 35 1.60 7.89 -3.05
C THR A 35 0.17 8.28 -3.38
N SER A 36 -0.78 7.33 -3.43
CA SER A 36 -2.20 7.65 -3.65
C SER A 36 -2.80 8.42 -2.46
N GLY A 37 -2.34 8.15 -1.23
CA GLY A 37 -2.66 8.96 -0.04
C GLY A 37 -2.20 10.42 -0.15
N ILE A 38 -1.03 10.66 -0.77
CA ILE A 38 -0.53 12.02 -1.03
C ILE A 38 -1.37 12.70 -2.11
N THR A 39 -1.67 12.02 -3.22
CA THR A 39 -2.43 12.62 -4.33
C THR A 39 -3.87 12.95 -3.96
N VAL A 40 -4.51 12.15 -3.11
CA VAL A 40 -5.87 12.46 -2.61
C VAL A 40 -5.86 13.65 -1.66
N THR A 41 -4.82 13.77 -0.82
CA THR A 41 -4.66 14.92 0.08
C THR A 41 -4.42 16.20 -0.73
N TRP A 42 -3.63 16.12 -1.80
CA TRP A 42 -3.44 17.23 -2.74
C TRP A 42 -4.76 17.62 -3.40
N ALA A 43 -5.52 16.66 -3.93
CA ALA A 43 -6.80 16.94 -4.55
C ALA A 43 -7.80 17.59 -3.58
N HIS A 44 -7.83 17.12 -2.33
CA HIS A 44 -8.64 17.70 -1.27
C HIS A 44 -8.23 19.15 -0.98
N HIS A 45 -6.94 19.45 -0.87
CA HIS A 45 -6.46 20.81 -0.66
C HIS A 45 -6.79 21.74 -1.84
N SER A 46 -6.57 21.28 -3.08
CA SER A 46 -6.93 22.04 -4.28
C SER A 46 -8.42 22.33 -4.36
N LEU A 47 -9.28 21.42 -3.88
CA LEU A 47 -10.72 21.66 -3.82
C LEU A 47 -11.07 22.75 -2.79
N MET A 48 -10.43 22.75 -1.61
CA MET A 48 -10.61 23.81 -0.60
C MET A 48 -10.17 25.18 -1.10
N GLU A 49 -9.13 25.23 -1.95
CA GLU A 49 -8.64 26.46 -2.60
C GLU A 49 -9.42 26.85 -3.87
N SER A 50 -10.53 26.18 -4.18
CA SER A 50 -11.33 26.38 -5.41
C SER A 50 -10.57 26.15 -6.73
N ASN A 51 -9.43 25.45 -6.68
CA ASN A 51 -8.64 25.09 -7.85
C ASN A 51 -9.11 23.76 -8.45
N HIS A 52 -10.16 23.82 -9.25
CA HIS A 52 -10.81 22.62 -9.82
C HIS A 52 -9.95 21.84 -10.81
N SER A 53 -9.04 22.49 -11.55
CA SER A 53 -8.15 21.79 -12.48
C SER A 53 -7.16 20.90 -11.74
N GLN A 54 -6.53 21.41 -10.67
CA GLN A 54 -5.65 20.58 -9.83
C GLN A 54 -6.42 19.54 -9.03
N ALA A 55 -7.62 19.85 -8.54
CA ALA A 55 -8.45 18.87 -7.82
C ALA A 55 -8.78 17.65 -8.70
N THR A 56 -9.19 17.89 -9.95
CA THR A 56 -9.46 16.80 -10.90
C THR A 56 -8.19 16.03 -11.29
N GLN A 57 -7.06 16.72 -11.47
CA GLN A 57 -5.78 16.08 -11.77
C GLN A 57 -5.28 15.20 -10.60
N GLY A 58 -5.35 15.67 -9.36
CA GLY A 58 -4.96 14.91 -8.18
C GLY A 58 -5.86 13.69 -7.94
N LEU A 59 -7.17 13.84 -8.15
CA LEU A 59 -8.10 12.70 -8.10
C LEU A 59 -7.82 11.69 -9.21
N PHE A 60 -7.51 12.13 -10.42
CA PHE A 60 -7.15 11.25 -11.53
C PHE A 60 -5.93 10.39 -11.19
N PHE A 61 -4.85 10.99 -10.66
CA PHE A 61 -3.67 10.23 -10.24
C PHE A 61 -3.97 9.27 -9.08
N THR A 62 -4.83 9.67 -8.15
CA THR A 62 -5.25 8.80 -7.03
C THR A 62 -5.94 7.52 -7.51
N VAL A 63 -6.78 7.60 -8.55
CA VAL A 63 -7.51 6.44 -9.10
C VAL A 63 -6.63 5.59 -10.02
N LEU A 64 -5.65 6.21 -10.68
CA LEU A 64 -4.72 5.50 -11.56
C LEU A 64 -3.69 4.68 -10.77
N LEU A 65 -3.27 5.16 -9.60
CA LEU A 65 -2.36 4.48 -8.66
C LEU A 65 -3.10 3.42 -7.86
#